data_AF-A0A6C1NM64-F1
#
_entry.id   AF-A0A6C1NM64-F1
#
_cell.length_a   1.000
_cell.length_b   1.000
_cell.length_c   1.000
_cell.angle_alpha   90.00
_cell.angle_beta   90.00
_cell.angle_gamma   90.00
#
_symmetry.space_group_name_H-M   'P 1'
#
loop_
_entity.id
_entity.type
_entity.pdbx_description
1 polymer ?
#
loop_
_entity_poly.entity_id
_entity_poly.type
_entity_poly.pdbx_seq_one_letter_code
_entity_poly.pdbx_strand_id
1 'polypeptide(L)'
;MIWALLFGVLSVLVVGAWWTRRQEIRQVVDGRRSVVSDEVLDQILGEGRVELSEPGYDDGPLDEEAAREAEDRFWEEDWDEPEEFRP
;
A
#
# COMPACT_ATOMS: atom_id res chain seq x y z
N MET A 1 0.10 27.74 29.71
CA MET A 1 -1.34 27.54 29.38
C MET A 1 -1.58 27.35 27.88
N ILE A 2 -1.13 28.27 27.01
CA ILE A 2 -1.33 28.17 25.54
C ILE A 2 -0.77 26.86 24.96
N TRP A 3 0.44 26.45 25.38
CA TRP A 3 1.04 25.19 24.95
C TRP A 3 0.20 23.96 25.32
N ALA A 4 -0.35 23.92 26.53
CA ALA A 4 -1.19 22.80 26.97
C ALA A 4 -2.50 22.71 26.16
N LEU A 5 -3.09 23.87 25.81
CA LEU A 5 -4.25 23.91 24.93
C LEU A 5 -3.92 23.44 23.52
N LEU A 6 -2.78 23.87 22.97
CA LEU A 6 -2.32 23.46 21.64
C LEU A 6 -2.10 21.95 21.58
N PHE A 7 -1.38 21.38 22.54
CA PHE A 7 -1.16 19.93 22.62
C PHE A 7 -2.46 19.16 22.86
N GLY A 8 -3.39 19.72 23.63
CA GLY A 8 -4.73 19.13 23.83
C GLY A 8 -5.52 19.04 22.52
N VAL A 9 -5.59 20.14 21.76
CA VAL A 9 -6.27 20.18 20.46
C VAL A 9 -5.59 19.24 19.46
N LEU A 10 -4.26 19.24 19.41
CA LEU A 10 -3.50 18.35 18.52
C LEU A 10 -3.78 16.87 18.84
N SER A 11 -3.82 16.51 20.12
CA SER A 11 -4.12 15.14 20.55
C SER A 11 -5.51 14.69 20.10
N VAL A 12 -6.51 15.57 20.23
CA VAL A 12 -7.88 15.29 19.76
C VAL A 12 -7.91 15.09 18.23
N LEU A 13 -7.21 15.94 17.47
CA LEU A 13 -7.13 15.81 16.01
C LEU A 13 -6.45 14.49 15.58
N VAL A 14 -5.33 14.14 16.22
CA VAL A 14 -4.60 12.90 15.93
C VAL A 14 -5.45 11.68 16.25
N VAL A 15 -6.12 11.64 17.41
CA VAL A 15 -6.99 10.52 17.79
C VAL A 15 -8.19 10.42 16.85
N GLY A 16 -8.79 11.55 16.46
CA GLY A 16 -9.88 11.58 15.49
C GLY A 16 -9.48 11.03 14.13
N ALA A 17 -8.36 11.52 13.58
CA ALA A 17 -7.82 11.07 12.29
C ALA A 17 -7.40 9.59 12.31
N TRP A 18 -6.82 9.13 13.42
CA TRP A 18 -6.50 7.71 13.60
C TRP A 18 -7.75 6.84 13.63
N TRP A 19 -8.80 7.28 14.33
CA TRP A 19 -10.06 6.54 14.42
C TRP A 19 -10.76 6.42 13.07
N THR A 20 -10.86 7.52 12.31
CA THR A 20 -11.48 7.50 10.98
C THR A 20 -10.72 6.59 10.03
N ARG A 21 -9.39 6.72 9.98
CA ARG A 21 -8.54 5.87 9.14
C ARG A 21 -8.62 4.40 9.54
N ARG A 22 -8.67 4.10 10.84
CA ARG A 22 -8.84 2.73 11.35
C ARG A 22 -10.20 2.15 10.95
N GLN A 23 -11.26 2.95 10.92
CA GLN A 23 -12.58 2.51 10.45
C GLN A 23 -12.58 2.22 8.94
N GLU A 24 -11.93 3.05 8.13
CA GLU A 24 -11.79 2.79 6.70
C GLU A 24 -11.01 1.52 6.41
N ILE A 25 -9.89 1.30 7.12
CA ILE A 25 -9.10 0.07 6.99
C ILE A 25 -9.93 -1.15 7.39
N ARG A 26 -10.71 -1.08 8.47
CA ARG A 26 -11.60 -2.18 8.86
C ARG A 26 -12.67 -2.47 7.81
N GLN A 27 -13.25 -1.44 7.20
CA GLN A 27 -14.23 -1.63 6.12
C GLN A 27 -13.62 -2.27 4.87
N VAL A 28 -12.37 -1.94 4.58
CA VAL A 28 -11.59 -2.54 3.49
C VAL A 28 -11.26 -4.02 3.79
N VAL A 29 -10.73 -4.30 4.99
CA VAL A 29 -10.32 -5.66 5.40
C VAL A 29 -11.52 -6.59 5.58
N ASP A 30 -12.64 -6.09 6.13
CA ASP A 30 -13.89 -6.85 6.28
C ASP A 30 -14.64 -7.03 4.93
N GLY A 31 -14.06 -6.60 3.80
CA GLY A 31 -14.64 -6.72 2.47
C GLY A 31 -15.91 -5.87 2.24
N ARG A 32 -16.22 -4.94 3.15
CA ARG A 32 -17.38 -4.05 3.05
C ARG A 32 -17.16 -2.91 2.07
N ARG A 33 -15.90 -2.58 1.77
CA ARG A 33 -15.50 -1.58 0.77
C ARG A 33 -14.41 -2.18 -0.12
N SER A 34 -14.70 -2.28 -1.42
CA SER A 34 -13.71 -2.72 -2.40
C SER A 34 -12.56 -1.72 -2.48
N VAL A 35 -11.32 -2.22 -2.49
CA VAL A 35 -10.09 -1.44 -2.71
C VAL A 35 -9.88 -1.13 -4.19
N VAL A 36 -10.45 -1.97 -5.05
CA VAL A 36 -10.39 -1.83 -6.51
C VAL A 36 -11.73 -1.29 -6.98
N SER A 37 -11.72 -0.15 -7.70
CA SER A 37 -12.94 0.35 -8.30
C SER A 37 -13.41 -0.60 -9.41
N ASP A 38 -14.72 -0.68 -9.61
CA ASP A 38 -15.29 -1.51 -10.68
C ASP A 38 -14.71 -1.13 -12.06
N GLU A 39 -14.36 0.14 -12.26
CA GLU A 39 -13.68 0.64 -13.45
C GLU A 39 -12.32 -0.04 -13.69
N VAL A 40 -11.49 -0.15 -12.64
CA VAL A 40 -10.19 -0.82 -12.73
C VAL A 40 -10.37 -2.32 -12.94
N LEU A 41 -11.42 -2.90 -12.34
CA LEU A 41 -11.75 -4.31 -12.53
C LEU A 41 -12.18 -4.61 -13.97
N ASP A 42 -13.01 -3.73 -14.56
CA ASP A 42 -13.48 -3.86 -15.94
C ASP A 42 -12.32 -3.74 -16.93
N GLN A 43 -11.36 -2.84 -16.65
CA GLN A 43 -10.14 -2.72 -17.45
C GLN A 43 -9.29 -4.00 -17.40
N ILE A 44 -9.10 -4.61 -16.22
CA ILE A 44 -8.39 -5.89 -16.10
C ILE A 44 -9.11 -7.00 -16.86
N LEU A 45 -10.44 -7.07 -16.74
CA LEU A 45 -11.24 -8.12 -17.37
C LEU A 45 -11.32 -7.98 -18.89
N GLY A 46 -11.36 -6.75 -19.40
CA GLY A 46 -11.44 -6.45 -20.83
C GLY A 46 -10.09 -6.49 -21.53
N GLU A 47 -9.07 -5.86 -20.93
CA GLU A 47 -7.78 -5.58 -21.58
C GLU A 47 -6.64 -6.45 -21.04
N GLY A 48 -6.82 -7.10 -19.88
CA GLY A 48 -5.80 -7.92 -19.23
C GLY A 48 -4.64 -7.12 -18.64
N ARG A 49 -4.68 -5.78 -18.70
CA ARG A 49 -3.69 -4.84 -18.18
C ARG A 49 -4.38 -3.60 -17.62
N VAL A 50 -3.71 -2.91 -16.70
CA VAL A 50 -4.14 -1.62 -16.15
C VAL A 50 -3.03 -0.62 -16.42
N GLU A 51 -3.35 0.48 -17.07
CA GLU A 51 -2.41 1.58 -17.25
C GLU A 51 -2.39 2.41 -15.97
N LEU A 52 -1.39 2.18 -15.12
CA LEU A 52 -1.19 2.97 -13.91
C LEU A 52 -0.63 4.34 -14.29
N SER A 53 -1.42 5.38 -14.10
CA SER A 53 -1.01 6.77 -14.40
C SER A 53 -0.06 7.38 -13.35
N GLU A 54 0.48 6.57 -12.43
CA GLU A 54 1.35 7.07 -11.37
C GLU A 54 2.74 7.46 -11.91
N PRO A 55 3.29 8.64 -11.55
CA PRO A 55 4.61 9.06 -11.98
C PRO A 55 5.67 8.10 -11.39
N GLY A 56 6.32 7.31 -12.26
CA GLY A 56 7.35 6.34 -11.87
C GLY A 56 7.05 4.91 -12.32
N TYR A 57 5.84 4.62 -12.80
CA TYR A 57 5.54 3.39 -13.53
C TYR A 57 5.78 3.64 -15.02
N ASP A 58 6.79 2.96 -15.59
CA ASP A 58 7.01 2.92 -17.03
C ASP A 58 6.15 1.79 -17.62
N ASP A 59 5.23 2.15 -18.51
CA ASP A 59 4.36 1.21 -19.24
C ASP A 59 5.06 0.60 -20.48
N GLY A 60 6.36 0.87 -20.62
CA GLY A 60 7.23 0.26 -21.61
C GLY A 60 7.46 -1.25 -21.38
N PRO A 61 8.04 -1.94 -22.38
CA PRO A 61 8.44 -3.34 -22.22
C PRO A 61 9.35 -3.50 -21.01
N LEU A 62 9.12 -4.53 -20.20
CA LEU A 62 9.96 -4.85 -19.05
C LEU A 62 11.41 -5.00 -19.48
N ASP A 63 12.32 -4.28 -18.81
CA ASP A 63 13.76 -4.45 -19.00
C ASP A 63 14.20 -5.78 -18.39
N GLU A 64 14.32 -6.80 -19.23
CA GLU A 64 14.72 -8.15 -18.82
C GLU A 64 16.12 -8.21 -18.21
N GLU A 65 17.03 -7.32 -18.64
CA GLU A 65 18.41 -7.29 -18.16
C GLU A 65 18.46 -6.71 -16.74
N ALA A 66 17.78 -5.58 -16.53
CA ALA A 66 17.63 -4.99 -15.20
C ALA A 66 16.90 -5.93 -14.23
N ALA A 67 15.91 -6.70 -14.71
CA ALA A 67 15.20 -7.68 -13.90
C ALA A 67 16.11 -8.83 -13.44
N ARG A 68 16.95 -9.37 -14.34
CA ARG A 68 17.93 -10.42 -13.97
C ARG A 68 18.98 -9.91 -12.99
N GLU A 69 19.53 -8.71 -13.20
CA GLU A 69 20.49 -8.13 -12.27
C GLU A 69 19.88 -7.94 -10.86
N ALA A 70 18.60 -7.51 -10.80
CA ALA A 70 17.89 -7.40 -9.54
C ALA A 70 17.65 -8.75 -8.86
N GLU A 71 17.31 -9.79 -9.64
CA GLU A 71 17.13 -11.15 -9.15
C GLU A 71 18.44 -11.74 -8.60
N ASP A 72 19.54 -11.59 -9.32
CA ASP A 72 20.86 -12.05 -8.87
C ASP A 72 21.23 -11.40 -7.53
N ARG A 73 21.05 -10.07 -7.40
CA ARG A 73 21.27 -9.35 -6.13
C ARG A 73 20.35 -9.84 -5.01
N PHE A 74 19.08 -10.08 -5.31
CA PHE A 74 18.11 -10.58 -4.33
C PHE A 74 18.55 -11.93 -3.77
N TRP A 75 19.07 -12.83 -4.62
CA TRP A 75 19.51 -14.16 -4.19
C TRP A 75 20.90 -14.19 -3.54
N GLU A 76 21.74 -13.18 -3.79
CA GLU A 76 23.03 -13.00 -3.12
C GLU A 76 22.92 -12.39 -1.71
N GLU A 77 21.80 -11.76 -1.39
CA GLU A 77 21.59 -11.09 -0.11
C GLU A 77 21.31 -12.11 1.02
N ASP A 78 21.84 -11.84 2.22
CA ASP A 78 21.55 -12.64 3.40
C ASP A 78 20.15 -12.31 3.91
N TRP A 79 19.24 -13.28 3.82
CA TRP A 79 17.88 -13.15 4.33
C TRP A 79 17.80 -13.68 5.76
N ASP A 80 17.18 -12.89 6.65
CA ASP A 80 16.84 -13.36 7.99
C ASP A 80 15.92 -14.59 7.92
N GLU A 81 16.09 -15.50 8.89
CA GLU A 81 15.16 -16.63 9.02
C GLU A 81 13.74 -16.09 9.25
N PRO A 82 12.71 -16.67 8.60
CA PRO A 82 11.33 -16.25 8.80
C PRO A 82 10.95 -16.39 10.28
N GLU A 83 10.31 -15.36 10.84
CA GLU A 83 9.83 -15.42 12.21
C GLU A 83 8.89 -16.62 12.41
N GLU A 84 9.08 -17.37 13.51
CA GLU A 84 8.18 -18.46 13.86
C GLU A 84 6.74 -17.93 13.96
N PHE A 85 5.87 -18.47 13.11
CA PHE A 85 4.45 -18.15 13.15
C PHE A 85 3.86 -18.52 14.52
N ARG A 86 3.44 -17.52 15.29
CA ARG A 86 2.72 -17.71 16.56
C ARG A 86 1.21 -17.53 16.33
N PRO A 87 0.40 -18.59 16.43
CA PRO A 87 -1.06 -18.50 16.27
C PRO A 87 -1.75 -17.77 17.43
#